data_AF-A0A7W0Q543-F1
#
_entry.id   AF-A0A7W0Q543-F1
#
_cell.length_a   1.000
_cell.length_b   1.000
_cell.length_c   1.000
_cell.angle_alpha   90.00
_cell.angle_beta   90.00
_cell.angle_gamma   90.00
#
_symmetry.space_group_name_H-M   'P 1'
#
loop_
_entity.id
_entity.type
_entity.pdbx_description
1 polymer ?
#
loop_
_entity_poly.entity_id
_entity_poly.type
_entity_poly.pdbx_seq_one_letter_code
_entity_poly.pdbx_strand_id
1 'polypeptide(L)' 'MLDPTIETATSATDQDLRPRAKTLSWMASMSVAAGEMRAAEGYLLELLAWCAFADRDIVEDVTTDL' A
#
# COMPACT_ATOMS: atom_id res chain seq x y z
N MET A 1 -32.53 1.08 21.51
CA MET A 1 -31.48 0.61 22.43
C MET A 1 -30.57 -0.30 21.62
N LEU A 2 -29.35 0.21 21.33
CA LEU A 2 -28.08 -0.40 20.88
C LEU A 2 -28.16 -1.67 20.02
N ASP A 3 -27.94 -1.63 18.70
CA ASP A 3 -26.72 -1.34 17.89
C ASP A 3 -26.14 -2.66 17.34
N PRO A 4 -26.22 -2.94 16.03
CA PRO A 4 -25.39 -3.97 15.44
C PRO A 4 -23.99 -3.37 15.31
N THR A 5 -23.14 -3.62 16.31
CA THR A 5 -21.70 -3.47 16.18
C THR A 5 -21.20 -4.55 15.21
N ILE A 6 -21.49 -4.39 13.92
CA ILE A 6 -20.59 -4.87 12.89
C ILE A 6 -19.42 -3.91 12.99
N GLU A 7 -18.46 -4.30 13.83
CA GLU A 7 -17.20 -3.62 13.96
C GLU A 7 -16.60 -3.51 12.57
N THR A 8 -16.68 -2.28 12.07
CA THR A 8 -15.88 -1.69 11.02
C THR A 8 -14.38 -1.80 11.40
N ALA A 9 -13.87 -3.02 11.50
CA ALA A 9 -12.45 -3.33 11.62
C ALA A 9 -11.83 -3.57 10.24
N THR A 10 -12.41 -2.97 9.20
CA THR A 10 -11.90 -3.00 7.82
C THR A 10 -11.97 -1.60 7.21
N SER A 11 -11.50 -0.58 7.93
CA SER A 11 -11.48 0.78 7.34
C SER A 11 -10.34 1.71 7.78
N ALA A 12 -9.50 1.36 8.76
CA ALA A 12 -8.35 2.21 9.10
C ALA A 12 -7.09 1.88 8.27
N THR A 13 -6.90 0.63 7.87
CA THR A 13 -5.66 0.14 7.24
C THR A 13 -5.65 0.22 5.71
N ASP A 14 -6.83 0.21 5.08
CA ASP A 14 -7.01 0.12 3.63
C ASP A 14 -7.01 1.50 2.93
N GLN A 15 -7.07 2.59 3.72
CA GLN A 15 -7.34 3.94 3.21
C GLN A 15 -6.09 4.73 2.76
N ASP A 16 -4.92 4.51 3.37
CA ASP A 16 -3.70 5.25 3.01
C ASP A 16 -2.68 4.45 2.18
N LEU A 17 -2.99 3.19 1.88
CA LEU A 17 -2.13 2.37 1.02
C LEU A 17 -2.41 2.57 -0.50
N ARG A 18 -3.47 3.26 -0.88
CA ARG A 18 -3.82 3.46 -2.30
C ARG A 18 -3.00 4.54 -3.01
N PRO A 19 -2.69 5.69 -2.38
CA PRO A 19 -2.02 6.79 -3.08
C PRO A 19 -0.61 6.41 -3.57
N ARG A 20 0.19 5.73 -2.73
CA ARG A 20 1.56 5.34 -3.09
C ARG A 20 1.58 4.25 -4.16
N ALA A 21 0.78 3.19 -3.99
CA ALA A 21 0.67 2.12 -4.99
C ALA A 21 0.22 2.65 -6.35
N LYS A 22 -0.77 3.56 -6.36
CA LYS A 22 -1.27 4.20 -7.58
C LYS A 22 -0.19 5.06 -8.25
N THR A 23 0.59 5.81 -7.47
CA THR A 23 1.69 6.62 -7.99
C THR A 23 2.77 5.75 -8.64
N LEU A 24 3.22 4.68 -7.96
CA LEU A 24 4.22 3.77 -8.49
C LEU A 24 3.74 3.05 -9.76
N SER A 25 2.49 2.58 -9.79
CA SER A 25 1.90 1.97 -10.98
C SER A 25 1.82 2.94 -12.16
N TRP A 26 1.47 4.20 -11.91
CA TRP A 26 1.43 5.24 -12.95
C TRP A 26 2.83 5.56 -13.48
N MET A 27 3.83 5.70 -12.60
CA MET A 27 5.21 5.96 -12.99
C MET A 27 5.80 4.80 -13.80
N ALA A 28 5.55 3.55 -13.41
CA ALA A 28 5.92 2.38 -14.19
C ALA A 28 5.32 2.42 -15.61
N SER A 29 4.03 2.76 -15.72
CA SER A 29 3.33 2.88 -17.00
C SER A 29 3.92 3.98 -17.90
N MET A 30 4.26 5.14 -17.32
CA MET A 30 4.92 6.22 -18.04
C MET A 30 6.33 5.84 -18.50
N SER A 31 7.11 5.17 -17.65
CA SER A 31 8.45 4.70 -18.02
C SER A 31 8.41 3.70 -19.18
N VAL A 32 7.42 2.79 -19.20
CA VAL A 32 7.21 1.88 -20.34
C VAL A 32 6.88 2.68 -21.61
N ALA A 33 5.96 3.64 -21.53
CA ALA A 33 5.59 4.48 -22.67
C ALA A 33 6.78 5.32 -23.20
N ALA A 34 7.71 5.70 -22.32
CA ALA A 34 8.94 6.41 -22.68
C ALA A 34 10.07 5.49 -23.18
N GLY A 35 9.92 4.16 -23.13
CA GLY A 35 10.97 3.19 -23.48
C GLY A 35 12.02 2.96 -22.37
N GLU A 36 11.83 3.54 -21.19
CA GLU A 36 12.72 3.47 -20.04
C GLU A 36 12.47 2.21 -19.21
N MET A 37 12.80 1.04 -19.77
CA MET A 37 12.51 -0.27 -19.16
C MET A 37 13.15 -0.47 -17.78
N ARG A 38 14.33 0.09 -17.54
CA ARG A 38 15.02 -0.01 -16.23
C ARG A 38 14.32 0.81 -15.15
N ALA A 39 13.80 1.98 -15.50
CA ALA A 39 13.01 2.78 -14.56
C ALA A 39 11.67 2.09 -14.25
N ALA A 40 11.02 1.53 -15.27
CA ALA A 40 9.79 0.76 -15.10
C ALA A 40 9.97 -0.45 -14.17
N GLU A 41 11.05 -1.21 -14.36
CA GLU A 41 11.43 -2.34 -13.49
C GLU A 41 11.59 -1.88 -12.04
N GLY A 42 12.29 -0.75 -11.81
CA GLY A 42 12.47 -0.17 -10.48
C GLY A 42 11.15 0.16 -9.79
N TYR A 43 10.23 0.84 -10.47
CA TYR A 43 8.92 1.21 -9.90
C TYR A 43 8.04 0.00 -9.61
N LEU A 44 8.10 -1.05 -10.43
CA LEU A 44 7.38 -2.29 -10.17
C LEU A 44 7.95 -3.05 -8.98
N LEU A 45 9.28 -3.11 -8.84
CA LEU A 45 9.93 -3.74 -7.68
C LEU A 45 9.64 -2.98 -6.39
N GLU A 46 9.64 -1.65 -6.43
CA GLU A 46 9.26 -0.83 -5.27
C GLU A 46 7.79 -1.06 -4.89
N LEU A 47 6.89 -1.13 -5.88
CA LEU A 47 5.48 -1.44 -5.66
C LEU A 47 5.31 -2.81 -5.01
N LEU A 48 6.02 -3.83 -5.51
CA LEU A 48 5.99 -5.19 -4.95
C LEU A 48 6.54 -5.24 -3.53
N ALA A 49 7.67 -4.58 -3.27
CA ALA A 49 8.26 -4.52 -1.93
C ALA A 49 7.28 -3.85 -0.97
N TRP A 50 6.65 -2.76 -1.40
CA TRP A 50 5.69 -2.07 -0.57
C TRP A 50 4.44 -2.92 -0.31
N CYS A 51 3.89 -3.61 -1.31
CA CYS A 51 2.79 -4.54 -1.10
C CYS A 51 3.16 -5.75 -0.21
N ALA A 52 4.41 -6.22 -0.28
CA ALA A 52 4.86 -7.38 0.50
C ALA A 52 5.24 -7.04 1.95
N PHE A 53 5.69 -5.80 2.21
CA PHE A 53 6.26 -5.43 3.51
C PHE A 53 5.47 -4.34 4.25
N ALA A 54 4.68 -3.49 3.59
CA ALA A 54 3.93 -2.43 4.27
C ALA A 54 2.82 -2.95 5.20
N ASP A 55 2.36 -4.19 5.01
CA ASP A 55 1.41 -4.86 5.90
C ASP A 55 2.01 -5.17 7.29
N ARG A 56 3.35 -5.20 7.41
CA ARG A 56 4.06 -5.50 8.68
C ARG A 56 4.16 -4.31 9.62
N ASP A 57 4.18 -3.07 9.11
CA ASP A 57 4.33 -1.87 9.94
C ASP A 57 3.08 -1.60 10.81
N ILE A 58 1.92 -2.12 10.41
CA ILE A 58 0.67 -2.00 11.19
C ILE A 58 0.68 -2.90 12.44
N VAL A 59 1.47 -3.96 12.46
CA VAL A 59 1.52 -4.92 13.57
C VAL A 59 2.45 -4.45 14.70
N GLU A 60 3.53 -3.71 14.40
CA GLU A 60 4.45 -3.20 15.43
C GLU A 60 3.85 -2.09 16.29
N ASP A 61 2.93 -1.28 15.74
CA ASP A 61 2.31 -0.16 16.48
C ASP A 61 1.25 -0.62 17.49
N VAL A 62 0.70 -1.84 17.34
CA VAL A 62 -0.30 -2.41 18.27
C VAL A 62 0.32 -3.02 19.53
N THR A 63 1.61 -3.35 19.50
CA THR A 63 2.29 -4.05 20.62
C THR A 63 3.00 -3.12 21.63
N THR A 64 3.00 -1.80 21.41
CA THR A 64 3.74 -0.84 22.25
C THR A 64 2.83 -0.12 23.28
N ASP A 65 1.69 -0.71 23.62
CA ASP A 65 0.72 -0.17 24.60
C ASP A 65 0.36 -1.22 25.69
N LEU A 66 1.34 -2.02 26.13
CA LEU A 66 1.25 -2.93 27.28
C LEU A 66 2.37 -2.70 28.30
#